data_AF-A0A1I4ZKM1-F1
#
_entry.id   AF-A0A1I4ZKM1-F1
#
_cell.length_a   1.000
_cell.length_b   1.000
_cell.length_c   1.000
_cell.angle_alpha   90.00
_cell.angle_beta   90.00
_cell.angle_gamma   90.00
#
_symmetry.space_group_name_H-M   'P 1'
#
loop_
_entity.id
_entity.type
_entity.pdbx_description
1 polymer ?
#
loop_
_entity_poly.entity_id
_entity_poly.type
_entity_poly.pdbx_seq_one_letter_code
_entity_poly.pdbx_strand_id
1 'polypeptide(L)'
;MKKIVYPMLLSAVLLTACKKEENKIQEPMTDPPVENSNEVQQNTVEDVVAVPKFQYAEADQFAQEYSKFVNDFKTATANNDSEALKTLGPKLNEYQKRGVELAKRVPQDEAVAFQDFLNRLESYIK
;
A
#
# COMPACT_ATOMS: atom_id res chain seq x y z
N MET A 1 18.75 -13.59 -39.25
CA MET A 1 17.33 -13.15 -39.36
C MET A 1 16.46 -14.14 -38.59
N LYS A 2 15.96 -13.76 -37.42
CA LYS A 2 15.13 -14.64 -36.58
C LYS A 2 13.85 -13.86 -36.25
N LYS A 3 12.77 -14.21 -36.93
CA LYS A 3 11.45 -13.60 -36.75
C LYS A 3 10.75 -14.36 -35.62
N ILE A 4 10.47 -13.68 -34.52
CA ILE A 4 9.65 -14.22 -33.42
C ILE A 4 8.23 -13.74 -33.69
N VAL A 5 7.37 -14.67 -34.06
CA VAL A 5 5.93 -14.49 -34.19
C VAL A 5 5.33 -15.13 -32.94
N TYR A 6 4.70 -14.34 -32.08
CA TYR A 6 3.86 -14.86 -31.01
C TYR A 6 2.61 -14.00 -30.93
N PRO A 7 1.44 -14.59 -31.19
CA PRO A 7 0.23 -14.05 -30.61
C PRO A 7 -0.60 -15.14 -29.92
N MET A 8 -1.08 -14.76 -28.73
CA MET A 8 -2.50 -14.85 -28.36
C MET A 8 -3.05 -16.21 -27.92
N LEU A 9 -3.20 -16.38 -26.60
CA LEU A 9 -4.29 -17.11 -25.93
C LEU A 9 -4.50 -16.40 -24.57
N LEU A 10 -5.30 -15.33 -24.51
CA LEU A 10 -6.74 -15.29 -24.22
C LEU A 10 -7.14 -16.01 -22.93
N SER A 11 -7.42 -15.17 -21.94
CA SER A 11 -7.97 -15.39 -20.61
C SER A 11 -9.12 -16.40 -20.55
N ALA A 12 -9.00 -17.38 -19.65
CA ALA A 12 -10.14 -18.11 -19.10
C ALA A 12 -10.40 -17.58 -17.69
N VAL A 13 -11.35 -16.64 -17.59
CA VAL A 13 -11.98 -16.24 -16.34
C VAL A 13 -12.95 -17.34 -15.96
N LEU A 14 -12.70 -18.03 -14.85
CA LEU A 14 -13.69 -18.90 -14.20
C LEU A 14 -14.15 -18.22 -12.91
N LEU A 15 -15.34 -17.64 -12.97
CA LEU A 15 -16.14 -17.24 -11.82
C LEU A 15 -16.72 -18.52 -11.20
N THR A 16 -16.35 -18.83 -9.96
CA THR A 16 -17.10 -19.76 -9.12
C THR A 16 -17.96 -18.96 -8.13
N ALA A 17 -19.26 -19.23 -8.20
CA ALA A 17 -20.31 -18.56 -7.46
C ALA A 17 -20.59 -19.21 -6.09
N CYS A 18 -20.92 -18.35 -5.13
CA CYS A 18 -21.87 -18.50 -4.01
C CYS A 18 -22.04 -19.84 -3.26
N LYS A 19 -21.89 -19.77 -1.93
CA LYS A 19 -22.94 -20.26 -1.00
C LYS A 19 -22.93 -19.49 0.33
N LYS A 20 -24.11 -18.98 0.69
CA LYS A 20 -24.49 -18.42 2.00
C LYS A 20 -24.86 -19.55 2.96
N GLU A 21 -24.54 -19.40 4.24
CA GLU A 21 -25.38 -19.86 5.36
C GLU A 21 -25.11 -19.01 6.62
N GLU A 22 -26.11 -18.91 7.50
CA GLU A 22 -26.41 -17.83 8.45
C GLU A 22 -26.28 -18.28 9.94
N ASN A 23 -26.35 -17.30 10.86
CA ASN A 23 -26.52 -17.34 12.35
C ASN A 23 -25.23 -17.43 13.19
N LYS A 24 -25.03 -16.68 14.29
CA LYS A 24 -25.97 -16.15 15.31
C LYS A 24 -25.35 -14.99 16.12
N ILE A 25 -26.21 -14.07 16.55
CA ILE A 25 -26.02 -12.81 17.31
C ILE A 25 -25.48 -13.03 18.74
N GLN A 26 -24.68 -12.08 19.27
CA GLN A 26 -24.67 -11.64 20.68
C GLN A 26 -23.99 -10.25 20.84
N GLU A 27 -24.80 -9.21 21.11
CA GLU A 27 -24.44 -7.99 21.87
C GLU A 27 -25.09 -8.13 23.27
N PRO A 28 -24.93 -7.23 24.29
CA PRO A 28 -24.23 -5.94 24.34
C PRO A 28 -23.41 -5.69 25.65
N MET A 29 -22.65 -4.59 25.72
CA MET A 29 -22.59 -3.68 26.90
C MET A 29 -21.95 -2.31 26.53
N THR A 30 -22.76 -1.27 26.71
CA THR A 30 -22.59 0.21 26.76
C THR A 30 -21.42 0.69 27.66
N ASP A 31 -20.41 1.46 27.19
CA ASP A 31 -20.22 2.95 27.02
C ASP A 31 -19.69 3.71 28.29
N PRO A 32 -19.15 4.95 28.22
CA PRO A 32 -17.78 5.47 27.92
C PRO A 32 -17.19 6.19 29.19
N PRO A 33 -16.38 7.30 29.20
CA PRO A 33 -15.52 8.00 28.21
C PRO A 33 -14.09 8.33 28.74
N VAL A 34 -13.12 8.72 27.88
CA VAL A 34 -12.29 9.92 28.13
C VAL A 34 -11.75 10.50 26.83
N GLU A 35 -12.15 11.75 26.60
CA GLU A 35 -11.57 12.75 25.72
C GLU A 35 -10.10 13.03 26.11
N ASN A 36 -9.18 12.95 25.15
CA ASN A 36 -8.05 13.88 25.17
C ASN A 36 -7.61 14.19 23.74
N SER A 37 -8.04 15.37 23.29
CA SER A 37 -7.46 16.10 22.18
C SER A 37 -5.94 16.19 22.34
N ASN A 38 -5.22 15.70 21.34
CA ASN A 38 -4.07 16.45 20.86
C ASN A 38 -4.17 16.55 19.35
N GLU A 39 -4.72 17.69 18.97
CA GLU A 39 -4.77 18.25 17.64
C GLU A 39 -3.32 18.41 17.13
N VAL A 40 -2.83 17.40 16.42
CA VAL A 40 -1.67 17.62 15.54
C VAL A 40 -2.22 18.30 14.30
N GLN A 41 -1.99 19.60 14.22
CA GLN A 41 -2.19 20.43 13.02
C GLN A 41 -1.65 19.69 11.81
N GLN A 42 -2.55 19.09 11.05
CA GLN A 42 -2.22 18.51 9.76
C GLN A 42 -2.20 19.68 8.78
N ASN A 43 -1.03 20.29 8.62
CA ASN A 43 -0.76 21.17 7.50
C ASN A 43 -1.25 20.49 6.22
N THR A 44 -2.23 21.13 5.60
CA THR A 44 -2.82 20.76 4.33
C THR A 44 -1.74 20.78 3.26
N VAL A 45 -1.12 19.62 3.02
CA VAL A 45 -0.52 19.28 1.74
C VAL A 45 -1.48 18.28 1.13
N GLU A 46 -2.19 18.72 0.11
CA GLU A 46 -3.11 17.90 -0.68
C GLU A 46 -2.36 16.67 -1.23
N ASP A 47 -3.04 15.52 -1.25
CA ASP A 47 -2.57 14.19 -1.67
C ASP A 47 -1.89 13.33 -0.58
N VAL A 48 -2.58 13.17 0.57
CA VAL A 48 -2.26 12.09 1.50
C VAL A 48 -2.65 10.77 0.83
N VAL A 49 -1.64 10.03 0.37
CA VAL A 49 -1.79 8.61 0.01
C VAL A 49 -2.49 7.91 1.18
N ALA A 50 -3.80 7.64 1.06
CA ALA A 50 -4.53 6.85 2.04
C ALA A 50 -3.78 5.53 2.31
N VAL A 51 -3.18 5.41 3.49
CA VAL A 51 -2.36 4.25 3.85
C VAL A 51 -3.29 3.16 4.40
N PRO A 52 -3.37 1.98 3.76
CA PRO A 52 -4.13 0.87 4.31
C PRO A 52 -3.53 0.40 5.62
N LYS A 53 -4.38 -0.05 6.54
CA LYS A 53 -3.95 -0.72 7.77
C LYS A 53 -3.87 -2.23 7.52
N PHE A 54 -2.80 -2.84 7.98
CA PHE A 54 -2.61 -4.29 7.91
C PHE A 54 -2.55 -4.90 9.31
N GLN A 55 -3.06 -6.11 9.46
CA GLN A 55 -2.94 -6.90 10.69
C GLN A 55 -1.54 -7.50 10.81
N TYR A 56 -0.91 -7.84 9.69
CA TYR A 56 0.48 -8.24 9.68
C TYR A 56 1.38 -7.04 9.98
N ALA A 57 1.90 -6.98 11.21
CA ALA A 57 2.63 -5.82 11.74
C ALA A 57 3.78 -5.33 10.85
N GLU A 58 4.54 -6.25 10.23
CA GLU A 58 5.61 -5.85 9.31
C GLU A 58 5.09 -5.16 8.05
N ALA A 59 3.93 -5.59 7.52
CA ALA A 59 3.28 -4.94 6.38
C ALA A 59 2.71 -3.58 6.76
N ASP A 60 2.11 -3.45 7.95
CA ASP A 60 1.58 -2.18 8.43
C ASP A 60 2.69 -1.15 8.61
N GLN A 61 3.78 -1.52 9.29
CA GLN A 61 4.93 -0.65 9.47
C GLN A 61 5.54 -0.27 8.11
N PHE A 62 5.74 -1.25 7.22
CA PHE A 62 6.26 -0.98 5.89
C PHE A 62 5.36 -0.04 5.08
N ALA A 63 4.04 -0.20 5.18
CA ALA A 63 3.09 0.66 4.46
C ALA A 63 3.17 2.11 4.93
N GLN A 64 3.33 2.33 6.22
CA GLN A 64 3.54 3.67 6.79
C GLN A 64 4.88 4.28 6.33
N GLU A 65 5.98 3.52 6.46
CA GLU A 65 7.32 3.97 6.06
C GLU A 65 7.39 4.30 4.58
N TYR A 66 6.90 3.41 3.73
CA TYR A 66 7.02 3.57 2.28
C TYR A 66 6.09 4.67 1.75
N SER A 67 4.89 4.83 2.31
CA SER A 67 4.01 5.94 1.97
C SER A 67 4.64 7.29 2.32
N LYS A 68 5.26 7.41 3.50
CA LYS A 68 6.00 8.62 3.87
C LYS A 68 7.15 8.89 2.90
N PHE A 69 7.96 7.86 2.62
CA PHE A 69 9.07 7.98 1.68
C PHE A 69 8.61 8.45 0.29
N VAL A 70 7.52 7.88 -0.25
CA VAL A 70 6.97 8.28 -1.55
C VAL A 70 6.51 9.73 -1.53
N ASN A 71 5.85 10.18 -0.47
CA ASN A 71 5.46 11.59 -0.33
C ASN A 71 6.68 12.53 -0.29
N ASP A 72 7.71 12.18 0.47
CA ASP A 72 8.96 12.94 0.54
C ASP A 72 9.64 12.99 -0.85
N PHE A 73 9.66 11.86 -1.56
CA PHE A 73 10.24 11.75 -2.90
C PHE A 73 9.47 12.56 -3.95
N LYS A 74 8.13 12.51 -3.93
CA LYS A 74 7.27 13.33 -4.80
C LYS A 74 7.50 14.81 -4.54
N THR A 75 7.56 15.20 -3.26
CA THR A 75 7.76 16.59 -2.85
C THR A 75 9.12 17.10 -3.33
N ALA A 76 10.18 16.32 -3.13
CA ALA A 76 11.52 16.64 -3.62
C ALA A 76 11.55 16.76 -5.16
N THR A 77 10.84 15.87 -5.87
CA THR A 77 10.72 15.90 -7.33
C THR A 77 9.97 17.15 -7.80
N ALA A 78 8.82 17.46 -7.22
CA ALA A 78 8.02 18.64 -7.56
C ALA A 78 8.78 19.95 -7.32
N ASN A 79 9.59 20.00 -6.26
CA ASN A 79 10.39 21.16 -5.89
C ASN A 79 11.76 21.22 -6.58
N ASN A 80 12.12 20.23 -7.42
CA ASN A 80 13.46 20.09 -7.99
C ASN A 80 14.59 20.10 -6.94
N ASP A 81 14.32 19.57 -5.75
CA ASP A 81 15.25 19.52 -4.62
C ASP A 81 16.34 18.47 -4.85
N SER A 82 17.42 18.91 -5.48
CA SER A 82 18.55 18.05 -5.85
C SER A 82 19.31 17.48 -4.64
N GLU A 83 19.22 18.11 -3.47
CA GLU A 83 19.86 17.59 -2.25
C GLU A 83 19.03 16.46 -1.67
N ALA A 84 17.73 16.66 -1.51
CA ALA A 84 16.81 15.62 -1.06
C ALA A 84 16.81 14.41 -2.01
N LEU A 85 16.80 14.63 -3.33
CA LEU A 85 16.80 13.55 -4.32
C LEU A 85 18.10 12.71 -4.30
N LYS A 86 19.26 13.29 -3.95
CA LYS A 86 20.50 12.52 -3.77
C LYS A 86 20.40 11.54 -2.60
N THR A 87 19.68 11.91 -1.54
CA THR A 87 19.47 11.05 -0.37
C THR A 87 18.34 10.04 -0.59
N LEU A 88 17.25 10.46 -1.23
CA LEU A 88 16.05 9.64 -1.39
C LEU A 88 16.14 8.68 -2.59
N GLY A 89 16.77 9.08 -3.69
CA GLY A 89 16.89 8.28 -4.91
C GLY A 89 17.46 6.87 -4.70
N PRO A 90 18.57 6.69 -3.97
CA PRO A 90 19.11 5.37 -3.69
C PRO A 90 18.17 4.48 -2.86
N LYS A 91 17.38 5.07 -1.96
CA LYS A 91 16.46 4.35 -1.06
C LYS A 91 15.21 3.83 -1.78
N LEU A 92 14.84 4.41 -2.93
CA LEU A 92 13.70 3.95 -3.71
C LEU A 92 13.79 2.46 -4.06
N ASN A 93 14.95 2.04 -4.58
CA ASN A 93 15.20 0.64 -4.92
C ASN A 93 15.19 -0.28 -3.70
N GLU A 94 15.60 0.22 -2.53
CA GLU A 94 15.56 -0.53 -1.27
C GLU A 94 14.11 -0.80 -0.84
N TYR A 95 13.26 0.22 -0.82
CA TYR A 95 11.85 0.07 -0.48
C TYR A 95 11.12 -0.85 -1.46
N GLN A 96 11.37 -0.73 -2.77
CA GLN A 96 10.79 -1.62 -3.77
C GLN A 96 11.17 -3.09 -3.53
N LYS A 97 12.45 -3.36 -3.24
CA LYS A 97 12.91 -4.72 -2.90
C LYS A 97 12.30 -5.24 -1.61
N ARG A 98 12.27 -4.41 -0.55
CA ARG A 98 11.62 -4.75 0.73
C ARG A 98 10.14 -5.07 0.53
N GLY A 99 9.43 -4.29 -0.29
CA GLY A 99 8.01 -4.52 -0.60
C GLY A 99 7.78 -5.87 -1.28
N VAL A 100 8.56 -6.20 -2.33
CA VAL A 100 8.47 -7.49 -3.02
C VAL A 100 8.82 -8.67 -2.10
N GLU A 101 9.82 -8.52 -1.24
CA GLU A 101 10.19 -9.58 -0.30
C GLU A 101 9.14 -9.76 0.80
N LEU A 102 8.58 -8.65 1.30
CA LEU A 102 7.53 -8.67 2.31
C LEU A 102 6.24 -9.28 1.76
N ALA A 103 5.89 -9.02 0.49
CA ALA A 103 4.71 -9.59 -0.16
C ALA A 103 4.70 -11.13 -0.18
N LYS A 104 5.87 -11.78 -0.11
CA LYS A 104 5.98 -13.25 0.02
C LYS A 104 5.62 -13.78 1.40
N ARG A 105 5.65 -12.92 2.42
CA ARG A 105 5.44 -13.26 3.84
C ARG A 105 4.11 -12.74 4.38
N VAL A 106 3.49 -11.79 3.68
CA VAL A 106 2.16 -11.29 4.02
C VAL A 106 1.15 -12.44 3.98
N PRO A 107 0.32 -12.61 5.02
CA PRO A 107 -0.77 -13.58 5.05
C PRO A 107 -1.72 -13.46 3.83
N GLN A 108 -2.25 -14.60 3.38
CA GLN A 108 -3.04 -14.67 2.14
C GLN A 108 -4.30 -13.78 2.16
N ASP A 109 -4.90 -13.58 3.32
CA ASP A 109 -6.05 -12.70 3.55
C ASP A 109 -5.75 -11.22 3.29
N GLU A 110 -4.48 -10.81 3.41
CA GLU A 110 -4.04 -9.42 3.17
C GLU A 110 -3.21 -9.27 1.90
N ALA A 111 -2.77 -10.36 1.27
CA ALA A 111 -1.81 -10.36 0.16
C ALA A 111 -2.26 -9.52 -1.05
N VAL A 112 -3.55 -9.58 -1.42
CA VAL A 112 -4.10 -8.78 -2.53
C VAL A 112 -4.06 -7.29 -2.19
N ALA A 113 -4.55 -6.92 -1.00
CA ALA A 113 -4.55 -5.53 -0.56
C ALA A 113 -3.13 -4.95 -0.45
N PHE A 114 -2.17 -5.77 0.00
CA PHE A 114 -0.77 -5.37 0.07
C PHE A 114 -0.16 -5.20 -1.32
N GLN A 115 -0.42 -6.10 -2.26
CA GLN A 115 0.07 -5.98 -3.64
C GLN A 115 -0.52 -4.74 -4.34
N ASP A 116 -1.82 -4.47 -4.15
CA ASP A 116 -2.48 -3.29 -4.71
C ASP A 116 -1.89 -2.00 -4.13
N PHE A 117 -1.58 -2.00 -2.84
CA PHE A 117 -0.88 -0.90 -2.20
C PHE A 117 0.50 -0.64 -2.81
N LEU A 118 1.31 -1.69 -3.04
CA LEU A 118 2.62 -1.55 -3.70
C LEU A 118 2.48 -0.97 -5.12
N ASN A 119 1.54 -1.48 -5.90
CA ASN A 119 1.29 -1.02 -7.28
C ASN A 119 0.86 0.45 -7.31
N ARG A 120 0.02 0.86 -6.36
CA ARG A 120 -0.41 2.25 -6.22
C ARG A 120 0.75 3.17 -5.83
N LEU A 121 1.65 2.73 -4.95
CA LEU A 121 2.84 3.54 -4.64
C LEU A 121 3.77 3.68 -5.84
N GLU A 122 3.94 2.64 -6.63
CA GLU A 122 4.76 2.69 -7.85
C GLU A 122 4.23 3.72 -8.87
N SER A 123 2.90 3.88 -8.99
CA SER A 123 2.32 4.86 -9.92
C SER A 123 2.58 6.32 -9.54
N TYR A 124 2.93 6.61 -8.28
CA TYR A 124 3.28 7.95 -7.85
C TYR A 124 4.75 8.32 -8.09
N ILE A 125 5.59 7.34 -8.40
CA ILE A 125 7.03 7.51 -8.56
C ILE A 125 7.43 7.55 -10.05
N LYS A 126 6.59 6.99 -10.93
CA LYS A 126 6.73 7.02 -12.39
C LYS A 126 6.31 8.37 -12.96
#